data_AF-A0A7Z6XGW0-F1
#
_entry.id   AF-A0A7Z6XGW0-F1
#
_cell.length_a   1.000
_cell.length_b   1.000
_cell.length_c   1.000
_cell.angle_alpha   90.00
_cell.angle_beta   90.00
_cell.angle_gamma   90.00
#
_symmetry.space_group_name_H-M   'P 1'
#
loop_
_entity.id
_entity.type
_entity.pdbx_description
1 polymer ?
#
loop_
_entity_poly.entity_id
_entity_poly.type
_entity_poly.pdbx_seq_one_letter_code
_entity_poly.pdbx_strand_id
1 'polypeptide(L)'
;MPITASPIRTTITAYLDQHPDDKREIDIVQGLLDNSNDLTSRKSLPGHITAGAILVGRDGRVLHILHNATGKWLLPGGHIELSDDTLLQAAGRELAEETGIPPYVVTPLSEIPLHIDVHLIDANPAKDEPDHQHFDFRFLFRTTADIGELQAEEVTDAAWLTVDSLTDHQLSQRVAHALL
;
A
#
# COMPACT_ATOMS: atom_id res chain seq x y z
N MET A 1 11.56 14.47 6.18
CA MET A 1 12.57 14.44 5.10
C MET A 1 12.03 13.52 4.02
N PRO A 2 12.16 13.87 2.72
CA PRO A 2 11.62 13.01 1.67
C PRO A 2 12.23 11.62 1.75
N ILE A 3 11.42 10.59 1.50
CA ILE A 3 11.87 9.21 1.45
C ILE A 3 12.91 9.08 0.32
N THR A 4 14.08 8.52 0.64
CA THR A 4 15.17 8.31 -0.33
C THR A 4 15.42 6.82 -0.55
N ALA A 5 16.30 6.48 -1.50
CA ALA A 5 16.61 5.09 -1.83
C ALA A 5 17.14 4.26 -0.64
N SER A 6 17.88 4.86 0.29
CA SER A 6 18.46 4.11 1.42
C SER A 6 17.41 3.58 2.40
N PRO A 7 16.46 4.39 2.92
CA PRO A 7 15.32 3.89 3.68
C PRO A 7 14.53 2.79 2.97
N ILE A 8 14.26 2.96 1.67
CA ILE A 8 13.53 1.96 0.88
C ILE A 8 14.28 0.61 0.86
N ARG A 9 15.60 0.62 0.67
CA ARG A 9 16.43 -0.60 0.71
C ARG A 9 16.42 -1.27 2.07
N THR A 10 16.45 -0.49 3.15
CA THR A 10 16.34 -1.03 4.50
C THR A 10 15.01 -1.75 4.68
N THR A 11 13.91 -1.16 4.21
CA THR A 11 12.58 -1.78 4.24
C THR A 11 12.54 -3.06 3.41
N ILE A 12 13.06 -3.05 2.17
CA ILE A 12 13.11 -4.26 1.31
C ILE A 12 13.96 -5.36 1.96
N THR A 13 15.10 -5.02 2.56
CA THR A 13 15.98 -6.00 3.21
C THR A 13 15.25 -6.66 4.38
N ALA A 14 14.66 -5.84 5.27
CA ALA A 14 13.92 -6.35 6.42
C ALA A 14 12.68 -7.17 6.02
N TYR A 15 12.04 -6.83 4.90
CA TYR A 15 10.96 -7.61 4.32
C TYR A 15 11.43 -8.97 3.79
N LEU A 16 12.52 -9.00 3.00
CA LEU A 16 13.05 -10.23 2.42
C LEU A 16 13.65 -11.18 3.47
N ASP A 17 14.08 -10.67 4.62
CA ASP A 17 14.47 -11.50 5.76
C ASP A 17 13.28 -12.32 6.31
N GLN A 18 12.05 -11.83 6.16
CA GLN A 18 10.81 -12.52 6.56
C GLN A 18 10.16 -13.30 5.41
N HIS A 19 10.35 -12.82 4.17
CA HIS A 19 9.73 -13.35 2.95
C HIS A 19 10.77 -13.60 1.85
N PRO A 20 11.72 -14.53 2.05
CA PRO A 20 12.83 -14.73 1.11
C PRO A 20 12.38 -15.20 -0.28
N ASP A 21 11.22 -15.86 -0.38
CA ASP A 21 10.69 -16.38 -1.64
C ASP A 21 10.24 -15.27 -2.60
N ASP A 22 9.96 -14.07 -2.09
CA ASP A 22 9.52 -12.90 -2.90
C ASP A 22 10.68 -12.19 -3.60
N LYS A 23 11.93 -12.58 -3.29
CA LYS A 23 13.15 -11.92 -3.80
C LYS A 23 13.09 -11.71 -5.31
N ARG A 24 12.65 -12.74 -6.04
CA ARG A 24 12.61 -12.71 -7.51
C ARG A 24 11.69 -11.61 -8.04
N GLU A 25 10.57 -11.36 -7.39
CA GLU A 25 9.61 -10.33 -7.79
C GLU A 25 10.12 -8.92 -7.43
N ILE A 26 10.78 -8.79 -6.28
CA ILE A 26 11.26 -7.51 -5.76
C ILE A 26 12.62 -7.09 -6.35
N ASP A 27 13.35 -7.99 -7.01
CA ASP A 27 14.64 -7.71 -7.63
C ASP A 27 14.57 -6.54 -8.65
N ILE A 28 13.44 -6.34 -9.33
CA ILE A 28 13.25 -5.18 -10.22
C ILE A 28 13.33 -3.85 -9.47
N VAL A 29 12.73 -3.77 -8.28
CA VAL A 29 12.73 -2.57 -7.44
C VAL A 29 14.15 -2.26 -6.97
N GLN A 30 14.88 -3.28 -6.52
CA GLN A 30 16.28 -3.14 -6.11
C GLN A 30 17.17 -2.67 -7.27
N GLY A 31 17.00 -3.24 -8.47
CA GLY A 31 17.74 -2.83 -9.66
C GLY A 31 17.45 -1.39 -10.08
N LEU A 32 16.22 -0.91 -9.95
CA LEU A 32 15.89 0.49 -10.23
C LEU A 32 16.51 1.44 -9.20
N LEU A 33 16.50 1.06 -7.92
CA LEU A 33 17.19 1.83 -6.87
C LEU A 33 18.71 1.88 -7.09
N ASP A 34 19.33 0.84 -7.68
CA ASP A 34 20.77 0.81 -7.98
C ASP A 34 21.17 1.83 -9.04
N ASN A 35 20.24 2.15 -9.95
CA ASN A 35 20.43 3.16 -10.99
C ASN A 35 20.20 4.60 -10.51
N SER A 36 20.12 4.83 -9.19
CA SER A 36 19.87 6.13 -8.57
C SER A 36 18.54 6.78 -9.01
N ASN A 37 17.56 5.95 -9.40
CA ASN A 37 16.22 6.44 -9.72
C ASN A 37 15.52 6.88 -8.43
N ASP A 38 14.89 8.06 -8.48
CA ASP A 38 13.85 8.40 -7.52
C ASP A 38 12.61 7.55 -7.85
N LEU A 39 12.21 6.67 -6.94
CA LEU A 39 11.01 5.84 -7.10
C LEU A 39 9.80 6.38 -6.34
N THR A 40 9.91 7.55 -5.71
CA THR A 40 8.81 8.13 -4.92
C THR A 40 7.92 9.07 -5.75
N SER A 41 8.41 9.55 -6.89
CA SER A 41 7.63 10.38 -7.78
C SER A 41 6.66 9.55 -8.64
N ARG A 42 5.39 9.96 -8.72
CA ARG A 42 4.40 9.46 -9.70
C ARG A 42 4.93 9.49 -11.15
N LYS A 43 5.87 10.39 -11.46
CA LYS A 43 6.40 10.54 -12.83
C LYS A 43 7.53 9.58 -13.15
N SER A 44 7.98 8.78 -12.18
CA SER A 44 9.10 7.88 -12.37
C SER A 44 8.70 6.66 -13.19
N LEU A 45 9.54 6.36 -14.18
CA LEU A 45 9.42 5.22 -15.08
C LEU A 45 10.63 4.30 -14.92
N PRO A 46 10.48 2.98 -15.10
CA PRO A 46 9.27 2.27 -15.55
C PRO A 46 8.21 2.04 -14.45
N GLY A 47 8.45 2.53 -13.23
CA GLY A 47 7.49 2.43 -12.14
C GLY A 47 7.91 3.23 -10.92
N HIS A 48 7.03 3.26 -9.93
CA HIS A 48 7.20 4.02 -8.69
C HIS A 48 6.49 3.34 -7.51
N ILE A 49 6.86 3.77 -6.31
CA ILE A 49 6.40 3.20 -5.05
C ILE A 49 5.05 3.79 -4.67
N THR A 50 4.16 2.92 -4.24
CA THR A 50 2.92 3.26 -3.53
C THR A 50 2.93 2.63 -2.15
N ALA A 51 2.07 3.12 -1.27
CA ALA A 51 1.90 2.60 0.07
C ALA A 51 0.44 2.26 0.33
N GLY A 52 0.19 1.03 0.77
CA GLY A 52 -1.15 0.51 1.04
C GLY A 52 -1.37 0.15 2.51
N ALA A 53 -2.61 0.29 2.98
CA ALA A 53 -3.03 -0.02 4.33
C ALA A 53 -3.96 -1.24 4.37
N ILE A 54 -3.49 -2.31 5.00
CA ILE A 54 -4.31 -3.47 5.35
C ILE A 54 -4.88 -3.18 6.74
N LEU A 55 -6.05 -2.54 6.81
CA LEU A 55 -6.67 -2.24 8.10
C LEU A 55 -7.59 -3.38 8.55
N VAL A 56 -7.30 -3.97 9.70
CA VAL A 56 -8.11 -5.02 10.30
C VAL A 56 -8.97 -4.49 11.46
N GLY A 57 -10.27 -4.78 11.40
CA GLY A 57 -11.26 -4.40 12.40
C GLY A 57 -11.35 -5.38 13.56
N ARG A 58 -12.26 -5.11 14.52
CA ARG A 58 -12.43 -5.88 15.77
C ARG A 58 -12.76 -7.36 15.55
N ASP A 59 -13.40 -7.68 14.44
CA ASP A 59 -13.90 -9.02 14.09
C ASP A 59 -13.02 -9.74 13.06
N GLY A 60 -11.81 -9.22 12.79
CA GLY A 60 -10.86 -9.81 11.86
C GLY A 60 -11.15 -9.53 10.39
N ARG A 61 -12.17 -8.70 10.07
CA ARG A 61 -12.43 -8.23 8.71
C ARG A 61 -11.45 -7.14 8.28
N VAL A 62 -11.20 -7.06 6.99
CA VAL A 62 -10.30 -6.12 6.34
C VAL A 62 -11.09 -5.01 5.66
N LEU A 63 -10.74 -3.76 5.92
CA LEU A 63 -11.36 -2.62 5.26
C LEU A 63 -10.99 -2.58 3.78
N HIS A 64 -12.01 -2.43 2.92
CA HIS A 64 -11.85 -2.15 1.50
C HIS A 64 -12.59 -0.86 1.16
N ILE A 65 -12.08 -0.14 0.15
CA ILE A 65 -12.68 1.05 -0.45
C ILE A 65 -13.11 0.75 -1.90
N LEU A 66 -14.24 1.31 -2.33
CA LEU A 66 -14.69 1.28 -3.72
C LEU A 66 -14.11 2.48 -4.46
N HIS A 67 -13.02 2.24 -5.18
CA HIS A 67 -12.24 3.29 -5.83
C HIS A 67 -12.90 3.80 -7.11
N ASN A 68 -13.09 5.12 -7.20
CA ASN A 68 -13.86 5.80 -8.25
C ASN A 68 -13.31 5.56 -9.66
N ALA A 69 -11.98 5.66 -9.82
CA ALA A 69 -11.38 5.60 -11.16
C ALA A 69 -11.32 4.17 -11.72
N THR A 70 -11.27 3.14 -10.86
CA THR A 70 -11.16 1.74 -11.28
C THR A 70 -12.48 0.97 -11.16
N GLY A 71 -13.42 1.45 -10.34
CA GLY A 71 -14.66 0.74 -10.02
C GLY A 71 -14.45 -0.57 -9.26
N LYS A 72 -13.29 -0.72 -8.60
CA LYS A 72 -12.89 -1.95 -7.88
C LYS A 72 -12.86 -1.72 -6.38
N TRP A 73 -13.10 -2.80 -5.63
CA TRP A 73 -12.82 -2.85 -4.20
C TRP A 73 -11.34 -3.08 -3.98
N LEU A 74 -10.67 -2.12 -3.35
CA LEU A 74 -9.23 -2.11 -3.12
C LEU A 74 -8.94 -1.87 -1.62
N LEU A 75 -7.70 -2.13 -1.22
CA LEU A 75 -7.21 -1.62 0.06
C LEU A 75 -7.02 -0.10 -0.04
N PRO A 76 -7.21 0.65 1.05
CA PRO A 76 -6.80 2.05 1.09
C PRO A 76 -5.31 2.21 0.78
N GLY A 77 -4.91 3.24 0.06
CA GLY A 77 -3.51 3.42 -0.32
C GLY A 77 -3.30 4.32 -1.53
N GLY A 78 -2.06 4.78 -1.70
CA GLY A 78 -1.75 5.77 -2.72
C GLY A 78 -0.27 6.08 -2.85
N HIS A 79 0.01 7.25 -3.39
CA HIS A 79 1.36 7.65 -3.78
C HIS A 79 2.12 8.25 -2.59
N ILE A 80 3.45 8.22 -2.66
CA ILE A 80 4.29 8.88 -1.64
C ILE A 80 4.26 10.39 -1.84
N GLU A 81 4.05 11.13 -0.76
CA GLU A 81 4.12 12.58 -0.71
C GLU A 81 5.43 13.08 -0.09
N LEU A 82 5.79 14.34 -0.37
CA LEU A 82 6.97 14.98 0.23
C LEU A 82 6.85 15.16 1.76
N SER A 83 5.63 15.10 2.27
CA SER A 83 5.27 15.18 3.69
C SER A 83 5.49 13.85 4.43
N ASP A 84 5.64 12.73 3.71
CA ASP A 84 5.83 11.41 4.29
C ASP A 84 7.30 11.20 4.71
N ASP A 85 7.54 10.85 5.98
CA ASP A 85 8.88 10.50 6.46
C ASP A 85 9.17 9.00 6.27
N THR A 86 8.14 8.14 6.20
CA THR A 86 8.25 6.70 6.00
C THR A 86 7.13 6.14 5.12
N LEU A 87 7.33 4.97 4.52
CA LEU A 87 6.29 4.28 3.73
C LEU A 87 5.10 3.87 4.61
N LEU A 88 5.36 3.53 5.87
CA LEU A 88 4.30 3.23 6.84
C LEU A 88 3.43 4.47 7.12
N GLN A 89 4.06 5.64 7.25
CA GLN A 89 3.35 6.90 7.43
C GLN A 89 2.49 7.23 6.20
N ALA A 90 3.03 7.04 4.99
CA ALA A 90 2.27 7.21 3.76
C ALA A 90 1.02 6.32 3.73
N ALA A 91 1.15 5.02 4.05
CA ALA A 91 0.00 4.11 4.14
C ALA A 91 -1.03 4.57 5.20
N GLY A 92 -0.57 5.05 6.35
CA GLY A 92 -1.45 5.56 7.41
C GLY A 92 -2.16 6.87 7.04
N ARG A 93 -1.49 7.75 6.27
CA ARG A 93 -2.06 8.99 5.73
C ARG A 93 -3.17 8.67 4.72
N GLU A 94 -2.87 7.86 3.71
CA GLU A 94 -3.83 7.46 2.68
C GLU A 94 -5.07 6.80 3.31
N LEU A 95 -4.85 5.88 4.26
CA LEU A 95 -5.94 5.29 5.03
C LEU A 95 -6.84 6.34 5.68
N ALA A 96 -6.26 7.36 6.31
CA ALA A 96 -7.02 8.39 6.99
C ALA A 96 -7.74 9.32 6.02
N GLU A 97 -7.09 9.70 4.92
CA GLU A 97 -7.65 10.56 3.88
C GLU A 97 -8.85 9.89 3.21
N GLU A 98 -8.70 8.65 2.76
CA GLU A 98 -9.74 7.94 2.00
C GLU A 98 -10.94 7.50 2.85
N THR A 99 -10.72 7.21 4.14
CA THR A 99 -11.72 6.54 4.99
C THR A 99 -12.24 7.41 6.15
N GLY A 100 -11.62 8.56 6.38
CA GLY A 100 -11.93 9.44 7.51
C GLY A 100 -11.58 8.86 8.89
N ILE A 101 -10.90 7.71 8.96
CA ILE A 101 -10.46 7.09 10.21
C ILE A 101 -9.21 7.83 10.71
N PRO A 102 -9.24 8.46 11.91
CA PRO A 102 -8.09 9.25 12.34
C PRO A 102 -6.80 8.43 12.57
N PRO A 103 -5.61 8.93 12.20
CA PRO A 103 -4.35 8.20 12.37
C PRO A 103 -4.05 7.76 13.82
N TYR A 104 -4.54 8.48 14.82
CA TYR A 104 -4.30 8.16 16.23
C TYR A 104 -5.18 7.02 16.79
N VAL A 105 -6.18 6.55 16.04
CA VAL A 105 -7.01 5.39 16.42
C VAL A 105 -6.63 4.11 15.65
N VAL A 106 -5.67 4.19 14.73
CA VAL A 106 -5.10 3.04 14.05
C VAL A 106 -3.74 2.73 14.66
N THR A 107 -3.40 1.45 14.75
CA THR A 107 -2.11 1.00 15.28
C THR A 107 -1.43 0.09 14.26
N PRO A 108 -0.22 0.44 13.78
CA PRO A 108 0.56 -0.46 12.94
C PRO A 108 0.99 -1.67 13.76
N LEU A 109 0.92 -2.87 13.18
CA LEU A 109 1.40 -4.09 13.84
C LEU A 109 2.90 -4.34 13.63
N SER A 110 3.49 -3.70 12.63
CA SER A 110 4.90 -3.82 12.26
C SER A 110 5.35 -2.58 11.48
N GLU A 111 6.64 -2.24 11.61
CA GLU A 111 7.32 -1.26 10.77
C GLU A 111 7.73 -1.83 9.40
N ILE A 112 7.62 -3.15 9.24
CA ILE A 112 7.97 -3.89 8.02
C ILE A 112 6.65 -4.20 7.28
N PRO A 113 6.58 -3.98 5.95
CA PRO A 113 5.41 -4.32 5.16
C PRO A 113 5.03 -5.80 5.35
N LEU A 114 3.74 -6.10 5.38
CA LEU A 114 3.28 -7.48 5.35
C LEU A 114 3.38 -8.06 3.93
N HIS A 115 3.31 -7.20 2.93
CA HIS A 115 3.30 -7.58 1.52
C HIS A 115 3.91 -6.47 0.67
N ILE A 116 4.68 -6.84 -0.35
CA ILE A 116 5.13 -5.95 -1.41
C ILE A 116 4.67 -6.57 -2.73
N ASP A 117 3.83 -5.84 -3.47
CA ASP A 117 3.26 -6.28 -4.74
C ASP A 117 3.84 -5.46 -5.89
N VAL A 118 4.15 -6.11 -7.01
CA VAL A 118 4.64 -5.44 -8.23
C VAL A 118 3.66 -5.66 -9.37
N HIS A 119 2.81 -4.66 -9.64
CA HIS A 119 1.74 -4.79 -10.63
C HIS A 119 1.77 -3.69 -11.70
N LEU A 120 1.25 -4.00 -12.88
CA LEU A 120 1.09 -3.04 -13.97
C LEU A 120 -0.11 -2.13 -13.74
N ILE A 121 0.08 -0.87 -14.13
CA ILE A 121 -0.96 0.12 -14.31
C ILE A 121 -1.08 0.39 -15.81
N ASP A 122 -2.31 0.25 -16.31
CA ASP A 122 -2.62 0.53 -17.71
C ASP A 122 -2.37 2.01 -18.04
N ALA A 123 -1.88 2.28 -19.26
CA ALA A 123 -1.73 3.63 -19.74
C ALA A 123 -3.06 4.41 -19.65
N ASN A 124 -2.98 5.67 -19.24
CA ASN A 124 -4.10 6.60 -19.23
C ASN A 124 -3.82 7.78 -20.17
N PRO A 125 -4.24 7.69 -21.45
CA PRO A 125 -4.01 8.75 -22.44
C PRO A 125 -4.66 10.09 -22.07
N ALA A 126 -5.73 10.08 -21.28
CA ALA A 126 -6.39 11.31 -20.84
C ALA A 126 -5.55 12.11 -19.83
N LYS A 127 -4.60 11.44 -19.15
CA LYS A 127 -3.67 12.04 -18.18
C LYS A 127 -2.22 12.13 -18.70
N ASP A 128 -1.99 11.79 -19.98
CA ASP A 128 -0.64 11.66 -20.57
C ASP A 128 0.27 10.73 -19.75
N GLU A 129 -0.30 9.64 -19.25
CA GLU A 129 0.36 8.69 -18.37
C GLU A 129 0.58 7.38 -19.13
N PRO A 130 1.83 6.99 -19.43
CA PRO A 130 2.11 5.70 -20.06
C PRO A 130 1.85 4.55 -19.09
N ASP A 131 1.81 3.33 -19.62
CA ASP A 131 1.82 2.14 -18.79
C ASP A 131 3.10 2.10 -17.95
N HIS A 132 2.94 1.71 -16.69
CA HIS A 132 4.02 1.69 -15.71
C HIS A 132 3.71 0.66 -14.63
N GLN A 133 4.61 0.52 -13.67
CA GLN A 133 4.41 -0.37 -12.53
C GLN A 133 4.24 0.41 -11.24
N HIS A 134 3.33 -0.05 -10.39
CA HIS A 134 3.36 0.28 -8.97
C HIS A 134 4.17 -0.78 -8.22
N PHE A 135 5.02 -0.32 -7.30
CA PHE A 135 5.68 -1.13 -6.29
C PHE A 135 4.98 -0.86 -4.97
N ASP A 136 4.00 -1.68 -4.63
CA ASP A 136 3.01 -1.39 -3.60
C ASP A 136 3.39 -2.01 -2.25
N PHE A 137 3.84 -1.17 -1.31
CA PHE A 137 4.28 -1.57 0.02
C PHE A 137 3.08 -1.53 0.98
N ARG A 138 2.58 -2.71 1.36
CA ARG A 138 1.34 -2.84 2.13
C ARG A 138 1.64 -3.15 3.60
N PHE A 139 1.15 -2.29 4.49
CA PHE A 139 1.37 -2.40 5.93
C PHE A 139 0.11 -2.83 6.66
N LEU A 140 0.27 -3.64 7.70
CA LEU A 140 -0.84 -4.16 8.51
C LEU A 140 -1.13 -3.23 9.68
N PHE A 141 -2.39 -2.78 9.78
CA PHE A 141 -2.90 -1.96 10.86
C PHE A 141 -4.05 -2.66 11.57
N ARG A 142 -4.29 -2.30 12.82
CA ARG A 142 -5.54 -2.63 13.54
C ARG A 142 -6.24 -1.38 13.99
N THR A 143 -7.57 -1.44 14.05
CA THR A 143 -8.39 -0.41 14.68
C THR A 143 -9.56 -1.02 15.42
N THR A 144 -10.14 -0.20 16.30
CA THR A 144 -11.45 -0.44 16.88
C THR A 144 -12.47 0.62 16.47
N ALA A 145 -12.08 1.57 15.62
CA ALA A 145 -12.94 2.65 15.12
C ALA A 145 -13.84 2.19 13.98
N ASP A 146 -14.94 2.91 13.81
CA ASP A 146 -15.81 2.80 12.64
C ASP A 146 -15.25 3.66 11.50
N ILE A 147 -15.73 3.40 10.28
CA ILE A 147 -15.41 4.19 9.08
C ILE A 147 -15.94 5.63 9.28
N GLY A 148 -15.13 6.61 8.91
CA GLY A 148 -15.47 8.03 9.00
C GLY A 148 -16.14 8.57 7.72
N GLU A 149 -15.93 9.85 7.47
CA GLU A 149 -16.33 10.49 6.21
C GLU A 149 -15.33 10.12 5.10
N LEU A 150 -15.84 9.55 4.01
CA LEU A 150 -15.02 9.13 2.88
C LEU A 150 -14.60 10.34 2.05
N GLN A 151 -13.40 10.27 1.48
CA GLN A 151 -12.96 11.22 0.46
C GLN A 151 -13.72 10.97 -0.85
N ALA A 152 -14.85 11.67 -1.02
CA ALA A 152 -15.78 11.44 -2.12
C ALA A 152 -15.16 11.63 -3.52
N GLU A 153 -14.06 12.37 -3.64
CA GLU A 153 -13.31 12.54 -4.89
C GLU A 153 -12.69 11.21 -5.38
N GLU A 154 -12.28 10.33 -4.47
CA GLU A 154 -11.54 9.09 -4.79
C GLU A 154 -12.31 7.81 -4.42
N VAL A 155 -13.18 7.89 -3.41
CA VAL A 155 -13.89 6.73 -2.84
C VAL A 155 -15.40 6.94 -2.84
N THR A 156 -16.15 5.99 -3.42
CA THR A 156 -17.63 6.02 -3.42
C THR A 156 -18.22 5.27 -2.23
N ASP A 157 -17.56 4.23 -1.73
CA ASP A 157 -18.07 3.38 -0.65
C ASP A 157 -16.91 2.69 0.09
N ALA A 158 -17.16 2.19 1.29
CA ALA A 158 -16.17 1.45 2.08
C ALA A 158 -16.84 0.34 2.90
N ALA A 159 -16.21 -0.83 2.93
CA ALA A 159 -16.80 -2.02 3.54
C ALA A 159 -15.77 -2.89 4.27
N TRP A 160 -16.18 -3.43 5.41
CA TRP A 160 -15.45 -4.47 6.13
C TRP A 160 -15.74 -5.84 5.51
N LEU A 161 -14.76 -6.39 4.80
CA LEU A 161 -14.87 -7.66 4.08
C LEU A 161 -14.04 -8.76 4.77
N THR A 162 -14.35 -10.02 4.49
CA THR A 162 -13.56 -11.15 4.99
C THR A 162 -12.17 -11.18 4.36
N VAL A 163 -11.19 -11.80 5.02
CA VAL A 163 -9.83 -11.99 4.48
C VAL A 163 -9.83 -12.71 3.12
N ASP A 164 -10.81 -13.60 2.88
CA ASP A 164 -10.99 -14.30 1.60
C ASP A 164 -11.44 -13.38 0.45
N SER A 165 -11.82 -12.13 0.73
CA SER A 165 -12.15 -11.13 -0.31
C SER A 165 -10.91 -10.49 -0.92
N LEU A 166 -9.73 -10.66 -0.30
CA LEU A 166 -8.45 -10.25 -0.89
C LEU A 166 -8.15 -11.16 -2.09
N THR A 167 -8.12 -10.56 -3.28
CA THR A 167 -7.90 -11.31 -4.54
C THR A 167 -6.48 -11.84 -4.69
N ASP A 168 -5.53 -11.20 -4.02
CA ASP A 168 -4.15 -11.69 -3.93
C ASP A 168 -4.07 -12.81 -2.89
N HIS A 169 -3.84 -14.02 -3.37
CA HIS A 169 -3.76 -15.22 -2.53
C HIS A 169 -2.61 -15.17 -1.52
N GLN A 170 -1.47 -14.59 -1.89
CA GLN A 170 -0.31 -14.50 -1.00
C GLN A 170 -0.62 -13.52 0.13
N LEU A 171 -1.15 -12.35 -0.20
CA LEU A 171 -1.60 -11.37 0.79
C LEU A 171 -2.68 -11.95 1.71
N SER A 172 -3.71 -12.61 1.16
CA SER A 172 -4.79 -13.22 1.93
C SER A 172 -4.27 -14.21 2.98
N GLN A 173 -3.35 -15.10 2.59
CA GLN A 173 -2.72 -16.07 3.50
C GLN A 173 -1.90 -15.38 4.61
N ARG A 174 -1.15 -14.33 4.27
CA ARG A 174 -0.34 -13.59 5.26
C ARG A 174 -1.21 -12.83 6.25
N VAL A 175 -2.29 -12.21 5.79
CA VAL A 175 -3.25 -11.56 6.68
C VAL A 175 -3.89 -12.60 7.60
N ALA A 176 -4.36 -13.73 7.06
CA ALA A 176 -4.92 -14.80 7.88
C ALA A 176 -3.92 -15.30 8.95
N HIS A 177 -2.65 -15.48 8.60
CA HIS A 177 -1.61 -15.89 9.54
C HIS A 177 -1.33 -14.84 10.62
N ALA A 178 -1.33 -13.55 10.27
CA ALA A 178 -1.10 -12.46 11.22
C ALA A 178 -2.29 -12.21 12.19
N LEU A 179 -3.44 -12.86 11.96
CA LEU A 179 -4.62 -12.78 12.83
C LEU A 179 -4.79 -13.98 13.77
N LEU A 180 -3.97 -15.03 13.64
CA LEU A 180 -3.90 -16.17 14.56
C LEU A 180 -3.21 -15.80 15.88
#